data_AF-U1Z9D1-F1
#
_entry.id   AF-U1Z9D1-F1
#
_cell.length_a   1.000
_cell.length_b   1.000
_cell.length_c   1.000
_cell.angle_alpha   90.00
_cell.angle_beta   90.00
_cell.angle_gamma   90.00
#
_symmetry.space_group_name_H-M   'P 1'
#
loop_
_entity.id
_entity.type
_entity.pdbx_description
1 polymer ?
#
loop_
_entity_poly.entity_id
_entity_poly.type
_entity_poly.pdbx_seq_one_letter_code
_entity_poly.pdbx_strand_id
1 'polypeptide(L)'
;MIEKNSVSPSISSLKKVLGGIPMSLVEFFSLDLEQENQAQVVYRASELTDICSGAITMKLIGKAHPSRAIAFLDETYPVGADTGDEMYAHEGEEAGMLVEGKLELTVGSEVFILEPGDSYYFESSKPHRFRNPFDAPARLISATTPANF
;
A
#
# COMPACT_ATOMS: atom_id res chain seq x y z
N MET A 1 -5.93 -3.54 48.60
CA MET A 1 -4.78 -2.99 47.86
C MET A 1 -4.84 -3.54 46.44
N ILE A 2 -4.75 -2.67 45.44
CA ILE A 2 -4.86 -2.96 43.98
C ILE A 2 -3.69 -3.83 43.47
N GLU A 3 -2.68 -4.05 44.30
CA GLU A 3 -1.37 -4.66 44.03
C GLU A 3 -1.37 -6.19 43.75
N LYS A 4 -2.53 -6.84 43.57
CA LYS A 4 -2.63 -8.31 43.44
C LYS A 4 -3.42 -8.83 42.24
N ASN A 5 -3.49 -8.10 41.12
CA ASN A 5 -4.15 -8.55 39.87
C ASN A 5 -5.59 -9.07 40.03
N SER A 6 -6.26 -8.77 41.15
CA SER A 6 -7.52 -9.43 41.51
C SER A 6 -8.75 -8.52 41.37
N VAL A 7 -8.58 -7.25 41.00
CA VAL A 7 -9.70 -6.33 40.76
C VAL A 7 -9.27 -5.26 39.77
N SER A 8 -10.02 -5.11 38.67
CA SER A 8 -9.87 -3.97 37.78
C SER A 8 -10.41 -2.72 38.51
N PRO A 9 -9.59 -1.68 38.78
CA PRO A 9 -10.03 -0.52 39.56
C PRO A 9 -11.15 0.24 38.82
N SER A 10 -12.06 0.85 39.58
CA SER A 10 -13.09 1.72 38.99
C SER A 10 -12.47 2.95 38.34
N ILE A 11 -13.07 3.46 37.26
CA ILE A 11 -12.67 4.72 36.58
C ILE A 11 -12.53 5.88 37.59
N SER A 12 -13.40 5.91 38.61
CA SER A 12 -13.38 6.92 39.68
C SER A 12 -12.18 6.82 40.61
N SER A 13 -11.68 5.60 40.87
CA SER A 13 -10.48 5.38 41.68
C SER A 13 -9.22 5.73 40.90
N LEU A 14 -9.17 5.33 39.62
CA LEU A 14 -8.08 5.65 38.71
C LEU A 14 -7.93 7.17 38.51
N LYS A 15 -9.04 7.90 38.34
CA LYS A 15 -9.05 9.37 38.23
C LYS A 15 -8.43 10.07 39.46
N LYS A 16 -8.61 9.50 40.66
CA LYS A 16 -8.03 10.05 41.89
C LYS A 16 -6.52 9.83 41.95
N VAL A 17 -6.04 8.68 41.48
CA VAL A 17 -4.60 8.39 41.38
C VAL A 17 -3.94 9.32 40.37
N LEU A 18 -4.55 9.49 39.20
CA LEU A 18 -4.04 10.35 38.14
C LEU A 18 -4.07 11.84 38.51
N GLY A 19 -4.93 12.27 39.44
CA GLY A 19 -4.97 13.65 39.91
C GLY A 19 -3.69 14.16 40.59
N GLY A 20 -2.75 13.26 40.95
CA GLY A 20 -1.41 13.60 41.47
C GLY A 20 -0.31 13.63 40.42
N ILE A 21 -0.63 13.31 39.16
CA ILE A 21 0.30 13.26 38.03
C ILE A 21 -0.22 14.30 37.02
N PRO A 22 0.64 15.08 36.35
CA PRO A 22 0.20 16.03 35.32
C PRO A 22 -0.20 15.29 34.02
N MET A 23 -1.12 14.34 34.12
CA MET A 23 -1.63 13.56 33.00
C MET A 23 -3.15 13.43 33.10
N SER A 24 -3.83 13.51 31.96
CA SER A 24 -5.27 13.31 31.88
C SER A 24 -5.63 11.82 31.89
N LEU A 25 -6.90 11.52 32.18
CA LEU A 25 -7.43 10.16 32.05
C LEU A 25 -7.33 9.63 30.61
N VAL A 26 -7.49 10.54 29.65
CA VAL A 26 -7.38 10.24 28.21
C VAL A 26 -5.93 9.87 27.89
N GLU A 27 -4.96 10.68 28.30
CA GLU A 27 -3.52 10.36 28.20
C GLU A 27 -3.19 9.00 28.79
N PHE A 28 -3.68 8.69 29.99
CA PHE A 28 -3.39 7.40 30.63
C PHE A 28 -3.84 6.19 29.80
N PHE A 29 -5.04 6.25 29.21
CA PHE A 29 -5.54 5.18 28.34
C PHE A 29 -4.98 5.25 26.91
N SER A 30 -4.36 6.37 26.53
CA SER A 30 -3.62 6.50 25.27
C SER A 30 -2.21 5.91 25.33
N LEU A 31 -1.62 5.72 26.52
CA LEU A 31 -0.30 5.10 26.67
C LEU A 31 -0.24 3.64 26.16
N ASP A 32 -1.36 2.89 26.22
CA ASP A 32 -1.45 1.55 25.63
C ASP A 32 -1.67 1.59 24.11
N LEU A 33 -2.13 2.72 23.55
CA LEU A 33 -2.16 2.96 22.10
C LEU A 33 -0.78 3.37 21.55
N GLU A 34 0.11 3.84 22.43
CA GLU A 34 1.53 4.12 22.16
C GLU A 34 2.42 2.87 22.26
N GLN A 35 1.85 1.68 22.53
CA GLN A 35 2.42 0.46 21.92
C GLN A 35 2.17 0.52 20.43
N GLU A 36 2.93 1.39 19.77
CA GLU A 36 3.38 1.19 18.41
C GLU A 36 3.84 -0.27 18.33
N ASN A 37 2.99 -1.14 17.79
CA ASN A 37 3.48 -2.24 16.96
C ASN A 37 4.50 -1.55 16.07
N GLN A 38 5.80 -1.76 16.30
CA GLN A 38 6.84 -1.18 15.46
C GLN A 38 6.42 -1.48 14.04
N ALA A 39 5.94 -0.45 13.32
CA ALA A 39 5.30 -0.67 12.05
C ALA A 39 6.35 -1.36 11.20
N GLN A 40 5.98 -2.51 10.62
CA GLN A 40 6.95 -3.34 9.91
C GLN A 40 7.67 -2.46 8.87
N VAL A 41 8.98 -2.27 9.04
CA VAL A 41 9.77 -1.35 8.20
C VAL A 41 10.25 -2.07 6.94
N VAL A 42 10.55 -3.36 7.06
CA VAL A 42 11.08 -4.19 5.99
C VAL A 42 10.11 -5.30 5.67
N TYR A 43 9.73 -5.41 4.40
CA TYR A 43 8.89 -6.47 3.86
C TYR A 43 9.74 -7.39 3.01
N ARG A 44 9.81 -8.68 3.37
CA ARG A 44 10.57 -9.67 2.60
C ARG A 44 9.77 -10.09 1.37
N ALA A 45 10.46 -10.46 0.30
CA ALA A 45 9.82 -10.88 -0.96
C ALA A 45 8.82 -12.04 -0.78
N SER A 46 9.08 -12.93 0.19
CA SER A 46 8.20 -14.06 0.53
C SER A 46 6.94 -13.66 1.33
N GLU A 47 6.88 -12.44 1.86
CA GLU A 47 5.76 -11.93 2.65
C GLU A 47 4.78 -11.11 1.79
N LEU A 48 5.19 -10.71 0.58
CA LEU A 48 4.36 -9.89 -0.29
C LEU A 48 3.15 -10.68 -0.77
N THR A 49 1.96 -10.10 -0.58
CA THR A 49 0.71 -10.71 -1.03
C THR A 49 0.42 -10.28 -2.46
N ASP A 50 0.14 -11.23 -3.34
CA ASP A 50 -0.45 -10.93 -4.64
C ASP A 50 -1.92 -10.52 -4.45
N ILE A 51 -2.28 -9.33 -4.92
CA ILE A 51 -3.63 -8.78 -4.80
C ILE A 51 -4.48 -8.98 -6.05
N CYS A 52 -3.91 -9.53 -7.12
CA CYS A 52 -4.64 -9.84 -8.35
C CYS A 52 -5.06 -11.32 -8.38
N SER A 53 -6.14 -11.63 -9.12
CA SER A 53 -6.62 -13.01 -9.34
C SER A 53 -6.38 -13.52 -10.77
N GLY A 54 -5.52 -12.84 -11.54
CA GLY A 54 -5.26 -13.12 -12.96
C GLY A 54 -3.84 -13.61 -13.25
N ALA A 55 -3.44 -13.50 -14.52
CA ALA A 55 -2.08 -13.84 -14.95
C ALA A 55 -1.05 -12.76 -14.55
N ILE A 56 -1.50 -11.52 -14.41
CA ILE A 56 -0.68 -10.43 -13.89
C ILE A 56 -0.54 -10.64 -12.38
N THR A 57 0.69 -10.63 -11.88
CA THR A 57 0.97 -10.64 -10.45
C THR A 57 1.20 -9.22 -9.98
N MET A 58 0.50 -8.81 -8.92
CA MET A 58 0.63 -7.50 -8.29
C MET A 58 0.97 -7.69 -6.82
N LYS A 59 2.26 -7.70 -6.49
CA LYS A 59 2.72 -7.92 -5.11
C LYS A 59 2.68 -6.62 -4.33
N LEU A 60 1.76 -6.54 -3.37
CA LEU A 60 1.56 -5.36 -2.54
C LEU A 60 2.61 -5.27 -1.42
N ILE A 61 3.36 -4.18 -1.42
CA ILE A 61 4.32 -3.81 -0.37
C ILE A 61 3.58 -2.99 0.70
N GLY A 62 3.92 -3.20 1.97
CA GLY A 62 3.36 -2.42 3.05
C GLY A 62 1.99 -2.89 3.55
N LYS A 63 1.48 -4.08 3.19
CA LYS A 63 0.12 -4.52 3.56
C LYS A 63 -0.21 -4.35 5.07
N ALA A 64 0.77 -4.59 5.94
CA ALA A 64 0.61 -4.44 7.39
C ALA A 64 0.83 -3.00 7.91
N HIS A 65 1.19 -2.05 7.05
CA HIS A 65 1.38 -0.66 7.44
C HIS A 65 0.02 0.01 7.68
N PRO A 66 -0.20 0.63 8.86
CA PRO A 66 -1.46 1.32 9.15
C PRO A 66 -1.64 2.53 8.23
N SER A 67 -2.88 2.81 7.81
CA SER A 67 -3.27 4.05 7.12
C SER A 67 -2.37 4.45 5.94
N ARG A 68 -2.04 3.50 5.05
CA ARG A 68 -1.23 3.80 3.86
C ARG A 68 -1.90 4.84 2.97
N ALA A 69 -1.13 5.84 2.57
CA ALA A 69 -1.52 6.79 1.54
C ALA A 69 -1.33 6.22 0.13
N ILE A 70 -0.26 5.44 -0.06
CA ILE A 70 0.11 4.84 -1.35
C ILE A 70 -0.10 3.33 -1.36
N ALA A 71 -0.48 2.79 -2.51
CA ALA A 71 -0.26 1.39 -2.82
C ALA A 71 1.03 1.31 -3.63
N PHE A 72 2.00 0.53 -3.13
CA PHE A 72 3.29 0.32 -3.79
C PHE A 72 3.38 -1.14 -4.21
N LEU A 73 3.61 -1.37 -5.51
CA LEU A 73 3.47 -2.69 -6.13
C LEU A 73 4.77 -3.13 -6.80
N ASP A 74 5.08 -4.41 -6.67
CA ASP A 74 6.02 -5.13 -7.54
C ASP A 74 5.19 -6.00 -8.49
N GLU A 75 5.14 -5.60 -9.75
CA GLU A 75 4.24 -6.14 -10.75
C GLU A 75 4.99 -6.97 -11.79
N THR A 76 4.37 -8.06 -12.22
CA THR A 76 4.89 -8.88 -13.32
C THR A 76 3.79 -9.14 -14.34
N TYR A 77 4.07 -8.76 -15.58
CA TYR A 77 3.19 -8.92 -16.72
C TYR A 77 3.73 -10.04 -17.62
N PRO A 78 3.12 -11.24 -17.63
CA PRO A 78 3.47 -12.29 -18.57
C PRO A 78 3.30 -11.87 -20.03
N VAL A 79 3.88 -12.66 -20.95
CA VAL A 79 3.65 -12.50 -22.39
C VAL A 79 2.16 -12.53 -22.70
N GLY A 80 1.69 -11.54 -23.46
CA GLY A 80 0.29 -11.38 -23.83
C GLY A 80 -0.61 -10.86 -22.70
N ALA A 81 -0.06 -10.51 -21.54
CA ALA A 81 -0.84 -9.99 -20.43
C ALA A 81 -1.44 -8.62 -20.74
N ASP A 82 -2.60 -8.38 -20.15
CA ASP A 82 -3.42 -7.22 -20.42
C ASP A 82 -4.25 -6.90 -19.17
N THR A 83 -4.28 -5.63 -18.74
CA THR A 83 -5.08 -5.22 -17.57
C THR A 83 -6.59 -5.24 -17.82
N GLY A 84 -7.03 -5.47 -19.06
CA GLY A 84 -8.44 -5.64 -19.41
C GLY A 84 -8.81 -4.92 -20.70
N ASP A 85 -9.90 -5.34 -21.34
CA ASP A 85 -10.34 -4.74 -22.62
C ASP A 85 -10.74 -3.28 -22.50
N GLU A 86 -11.23 -2.87 -21.32
CA GLU A 86 -11.59 -1.49 -21.00
C GLU A 86 -10.43 -0.77 -20.31
N MET A 87 -10.24 0.51 -20.63
CA MET A 87 -9.30 1.35 -19.90
C MET A 87 -9.85 1.67 -18.51
N TYR A 88 -8.95 1.68 -17.54
CA TYR A 88 -9.26 1.94 -16.15
C TYR A 88 -8.97 3.40 -15.80
N ALA A 89 -9.74 3.98 -14.88
CA ALA A 89 -9.53 5.33 -14.37
C ALA A 89 -10.03 5.41 -12.93
N HIS A 90 -9.27 6.10 -12.07
CA HIS A 90 -9.63 6.32 -10.68
C HIS A 90 -9.10 7.65 -10.16
N GLU A 91 -9.55 8.09 -9.00
CA GLU A 91 -8.99 9.31 -8.36
C GLU A 91 -7.56 9.05 -7.87
N GLY A 92 -6.73 10.08 -7.97
CA GLY A 92 -5.36 10.11 -7.45
C GLY A 92 -4.29 10.17 -8.54
N GLU A 93 -3.09 9.77 -8.17
CA GLU A 93 -1.89 9.85 -9.00
C GLU A 93 -1.29 8.46 -9.14
N GLU A 94 -0.71 8.19 -10.31
CA GLU A 94 0.03 6.97 -10.59
C GLU A 94 1.41 7.29 -11.15
N ALA A 95 2.41 6.58 -10.63
CA ALA A 95 3.77 6.64 -11.14
C ALA A 95 4.40 5.25 -11.12
N GLY A 96 5.34 5.01 -12.02
CA GLY A 96 6.07 3.75 -12.03
C GLY A 96 7.31 3.79 -12.89
N MET A 97 8.13 2.75 -12.75
CA MET A 97 9.36 2.55 -13.52
C MET A 97 9.42 1.10 -13.98
N LEU A 98 9.68 0.91 -15.28
CA LEU A 98 9.92 -0.41 -15.81
C LEU A 98 11.33 -0.88 -15.42
N VAL A 99 11.43 -2.05 -14.80
CA VAL A 99 12.69 -2.62 -14.32
C VAL A 99 13.26 -3.64 -15.30
N GLU A 100 12.40 -4.42 -15.94
CA GLU A 100 12.79 -5.50 -16.86
C GLU A 100 11.74 -5.70 -17.96
N GLY A 101 12.19 -6.14 -19.15
CA GLY A 101 11.32 -6.44 -20.28
C GLY A 101 10.90 -5.20 -21.07
N LYS A 102 9.74 -5.26 -21.72
CA LYS A 102 9.09 -4.16 -22.42
C LYS A 102 7.61 -4.13 -22.06
N LEU A 103 7.03 -2.94 -21.93
CA LEU A 103 5.63 -2.79 -21.57
C LEU A 103 4.98 -1.67 -22.39
N GLU A 104 3.77 -1.91 -22.88
CA GLU A 104 2.96 -0.89 -23.53
C GLU A 104 2.07 -0.23 -22.48
N LEU A 105 2.18 1.09 -22.36
CA LEU A 105 1.33 1.95 -21.53
C LEU A 105 0.48 2.83 -22.43
N THR A 106 -0.84 2.74 -22.29
CA THR A 106 -1.77 3.70 -22.90
C THR A 106 -2.27 4.66 -21.82
N VAL A 107 -2.25 5.97 -22.10
CA VAL A 107 -2.85 7.01 -21.24
C VAL A 107 -3.67 7.96 -22.12
N GLY A 108 -4.98 7.99 -21.91
CA GLY A 108 -5.93 8.69 -22.77
C GLY A 108 -5.91 8.13 -24.20
N SER A 109 -5.40 8.92 -25.14
CA SER A 109 -5.25 8.53 -26.54
C SER A 109 -3.81 8.25 -26.96
N GLU A 110 -2.85 8.39 -26.06
CA GLU A 110 -1.43 8.24 -26.34
C GLU A 110 -0.95 6.85 -25.91
N VAL A 111 -0.11 6.24 -26.74
CA VAL A 111 0.47 4.92 -26.51
C VAL A 111 1.98 5.06 -26.44
N PHE A 112 2.56 4.51 -25.39
CA PHE A 112 3.99 4.55 -25.09
C PHE A 112 4.51 3.13 -24.95
N ILE A 113 5.69 2.86 -25.52
CA ILE A 113 6.43 1.63 -25.25
C ILE A 113 7.55 1.97 -24.27
N LEU A 114 7.50 1.35 -23.10
CA LEU A 114 8.48 1.50 -22.04
C LEU A 114 9.60 0.47 -22.21
N GLU A 115 10.84 0.91 -22.07
CA GLU A 115 12.03 0.08 -21.93
C GLU A 115 12.59 0.17 -20.50
N PRO A 116 13.49 -0.75 -20.07
CA PRO A 116 14.00 -0.73 -18.70
C PRO A 116 14.66 0.60 -18.33
N GLY A 117 14.24 1.17 -17.21
CA GLY A 117 14.64 2.49 -16.74
C GLY A 117 13.67 3.63 -17.12
N ASP A 118 12.81 3.42 -18.12
CA ASP A 118 11.75 4.37 -18.43
C ASP A 118 10.74 4.44 -17.27
N SER A 119 10.24 5.64 -17.04
CA SER A 119 9.33 5.94 -15.94
C SER A 119 8.17 6.78 -16.43
N TYR A 120 7.04 6.66 -15.74
CA TYR A 120 5.84 7.41 -16.04
C TYR A 120 5.27 8.05 -14.78
N TYR A 121 4.49 9.11 -14.98
CA TYR A 121 3.74 9.80 -13.95
C TYR A 121 2.51 10.45 -14.58
N PHE A 122 1.32 10.18 -14.07
CA PHE A 122 0.09 10.83 -14.54
C PHE A 122 -1.01 10.83 -13.47
N GLU A 123 -1.99 11.71 -13.66
CA GLU A 123 -3.26 11.69 -12.91
C GLU A 123 -4.06 10.44 -13.27
N SER A 124 -4.33 9.56 -12.31
CA SER A 124 -5.03 8.28 -12.52
C SER A 124 -6.46 8.44 -13.05
N SER A 125 -6.99 9.67 -13.01
CA SER A 125 -8.28 10.03 -13.60
C SER A 125 -8.26 9.99 -15.13
N LYS A 126 -7.07 9.98 -15.74
CA LYS A 126 -6.90 9.70 -17.17
C LYS A 126 -7.09 8.20 -17.40
N PRO A 127 -7.96 7.79 -18.34
CA PRO A 127 -8.11 6.38 -18.72
C PRO A 127 -6.76 5.79 -19.12
N HIS A 128 -6.36 4.68 -18.52
CA HIS A 128 -5.08 4.05 -18.76
C HIS A 128 -5.18 2.52 -18.83
N ARG A 129 -4.18 1.90 -19.44
CA ARG A 129 -4.10 0.44 -19.63
C ARG A 129 -2.64 0.01 -19.81
N PHE A 130 -2.29 -1.12 -19.20
CA PHE A 130 -0.97 -1.75 -19.37
C PHE A 130 -1.11 -3.06 -20.12
N ARG A 131 -0.20 -3.27 -21.07
CA ARG A 131 -0.19 -4.48 -21.90
C ARG A 131 1.25 -4.95 -22.10
N ASN A 132 1.42 -6.27 -22.18
CA ASN A 132 2.67 -6.86 -22.63
C ASN A 132 2.45 -7.62 -23.95
N PRO A 133 2.44 -6.93 -25.10
CA PRO A 133 2.33 -7.57 -26.42
C PRO A 133 3.65 -8.21 -26.89
N PHE A 134 4.69 -8.23 -26.06
CA PHE A 134 6.04 -8.66 -26.42
C PHE A 134 6.31 -10.13 -26.10
N ASP A 135 7.54 -10.59 -26.34
CA ASP A 135 7.96 -11.99 -26.31
C ASP A 135 8.61 -12.43 -24.98
N ALA A 136 8.73 -11.53 -24.01
CA ALA A 136 9.25 -11.81 -22.68
C ALA A 136 8.38 -11.17 -21.57
N PRO A 137 8.34 -11.75 -20.36
CA PRO A 137 7.71 -11.10 -19.22
C PRO A 137 8.32 -9.72 -18.92
N ALA A 138 7.50 -8.81 -18.41
CA ALA A 138 7.92 -7.48 -18.01
C ALA A 138 7.71 -7.29 -16.51
N ARG A 139 8.61 -6.56 -15.85
CA ARG A 139 8.54 -6.26 -14.42
C ARG A 139 8.49 -4.76 -14.19
N LEU A 140 7.47 -4.31 -13.49
CA LEU A 140 7.17 -2.91 -13.21
C LEU A 140 7.15 -2.69 -11.69
N ILE A 141 7.72 -1.57 -11.24
CA ILE A 141 7.51 -1.08 -9.87
C ILE A 141 6.66 0.18 -9.95
N SER A 142 5.50 0.17 -9.29
CA SER A 142 4.53 1.26 -9.38
C SER A 142 4.06 1.74 -8.00
N ALA A 143 3.55 2.96 -7.97
CA ALA A 143 2.91 3.58 -6.84
C ALA A 143 1.63 4.30 -7.29
N THR A 144 0.54 4.10 -6.56
CA THR A 144 -0.72 4.82 -6.78
C THR A 144 -1.25 5.45 -5.49
N THR A 145 -2.01 6.52 -5.63
CA THR A 145 -2.92 7.03 -4.60
C THR A 145 -4.37 6.96 -5.08
N PRO A 146 -5.35 6.83 -4.16
CA PRO A 146 -5.17 6.37 -2.78
C PRO A 146 -4.81 4.87 -2.74
N ALA A 147 -4.35 4.37 -1.59
CA ALA A 147 -3.85 3.00 -1.45
C ALA A 147 -4.86 1.84 -1.69
N ASN A 148 -6.12 2.16 -2.02
CA ASN A 148 -7.24 1.22 -2.10
C ASN A 148 -8.04 1.33 -3.42
N PHE A 149 -7.38 1.79 -4.47
CA PHE A 149 -7.93 1.88 -5.82
C PHE A 149 -8.41 0.52 -6.38
#